data_AF-A0A3D8IC20-F1
#
_entry.id   AF-A0A3D8IC20-F1
#
_cell.length_a   1.000
_cell.length_b   1.000
_cell.length_c   1.000
_cell.angle_alpha   90.00
_cell.angle_beta   90.00
_cell.angle_gamma   90.00
#
_symmetry.space_group_name_H-M   'P 1'
#
loop_
_entity.id
_entity.type
_entity.pdbx_description
1 polymer ?
#
loop_
_entity_poly.entity_id
_entity_poly.type
_entity_poly.pdbx_seq_one_letter_code
_entity_poly.pdbx_strand_id
1 'polypeptide(L)'
;MKKKLYVGANMAWFLVIIAGIIECFWASGLKYAQSMWAYNIVALGIILSFVLNLVACRVLEASTVYAVFVGIGTAGIVSSEILIFDEPFSFTKVILIFLLLCAVIGLKLSSKSIRAQDSRISQSLGSEIGLDDVVKEK
;
A
#
# COMPACT_ATOMS: atom_id res chain seq x y z
N MET A 1 11.93 -20.34 -19.47
CA MET A 1 11.62 -20.68 -18.07
C MET A 1 11.10 -19.43 -17.33
N LYS A 2 9.78 -19.30 -17.12
CA LYS A 2 9.25 -18.24 -16.25
C LYS A 2 9.44 -18.70 -14.80
N LYS A 3 10.50 -18.24 -14.12
CA LYS A 3 10.61 -18.42 -12.66
C LYS A 3 9.41 -17.69 -12.04
N LYS A 4 8.39 -18.43 -11.60
CA LYS A 4 7.37 -17.89 -10.70
C LYS A 4 8.12 -17.51 -9.41
N LEU A 5 8.42 -16.22 -9.26
CA LEU A 5 8.87 -15.67 -7.99
C LEU A 5 7.73 -15.92 -7.00
N TYR A 6 7.90 -16.91 -6.14
CA TYR A 6 7.00 -17.15 -5.02
C TYR A 6 7.21 -16.03 -4.01
N VAL A 7 6.50 -14.92 -4.21
CA VAL A 7 6.45 -13.83 -3.24
C VAL A 7 5.45 -14.25 -2.17
N GLY A 8 5.94 -14.62 -1.00
CA GLY A 8 5.08 -14.87 0.16
C GLY A 8 4.44 -13.56 0.66
N ALA A 9 3.34 -13.67 1.42
CA ALA A 9 2.65 -12.49 1.96
C ALA A 9 3.57 -11.57 2.79
N ASN A 10 4.48 -12.15 3.59
CA ASN A 10 5.46 -11.40 4.38
C ASN A 10 6.42 -10.61 3.49
N MET A 11 6.87 -11.23 2.38
CA MET A 11 7.73 -10.58 1.40
C MET A 11 6.98 -9.46 0.67
N ALA A 12 5.71 -9.67 0.33
CA ALA A 12 4.89 -8.64 -0.30
C ALA A 12 4.76 -7.39 0.61
N TRP A 13 4.48 -7.58 1.91
CA TRP A 13 4.44 -6.46 2.86
C TRP A 13 5.78 -5.73 2.98
N PHE A 14 6.89 -6.48 3.00
CA PHE A 14 8.23 -5.89 3.01
C PHE A 14 8.50 -5.05 1.75
N LEU A 15 8.07 -5.51 0.57
CA LEU A 15 8.17 -4.76 -0.68
C LEU A 15 7.37 -3.46 -0.65
N VAL A 16 6.17 -3.44 -0.04
CA VAL A 16 5.36 -2.21 0.11
C VAL A 16 6.06 -1.19 1.00
N ILE A 17 6.66 -1.64 2.11
CA ILE A 17 7.41 -0.74 3.01
C ILE A 17 8.61 -0.14 2.29
N ILE A 18 9.39 -0.96 1.58
CA ILE A 18 10.52 -0.49 0.79
C ILE A 18 10.06 0.49 -0.31
N ALA A 19 8.97 0.18 -1.00
CA ALA A 19 8.40 1.07 -2.01
C ALA A 19 8.03 2.43 -1.41
N GLY A 20 7.34 2.45 -0.26
CA GLY A 20 6.98 3.69 0.44
C GLY A 20 8.20 4.50 0.91
N ILE A 21 9.28 3.85 1.34
CA ILE A 21 10.53 4.55 1.68
C ILE A 21 11.15 5.17 0.44
N ILE A 22 11.25 4.43 -0.67
CA ILE A 22 11.76 4.93 -1.95
C ILE A 22 10.92 6.13 -2.44
N GLU A 23 9.60 6.08 -2.23
CA GLU A 23 8.69 7.18 -2.48
C GLU A 23 9.07 8.47 -1.77
N CYS A 24 9.41 8.40 -0.48
CA CYS A 24 9.82 9.58 0.25
C CYS A 24 11.01 10.29 -0.42
N PHE A 25 11.97 9.52 -0.96
CA PHE A 25 13.15 10.06 -1.64
C PHE A 25 12.81 10.67 -3.00
N TRP A 26 12.10 9.95 -3.89
CA TRP A 26 11.82 10.49 -5.22
C TRP A 26 10.77 11.61 -5.19
N ALA A 27 9.79 11.55 -4.28
CA ALA A 27 8.77 12.58 -4.15
C ALA A 27 9.37 13.90 -3.61
N SER A 28 10.27 13.82 -2.62
CA SER A 28 11.07 14.99 -2.22
C SER A 28 11.93 15.47 -3.39
N GLY A 29 12.54 14.55 -4.14
CA GLY A 29 13.33 14.85 -5.32
C GLY A 29 12.57 15.62 -6.41
N LEU A 30 11.25 15.44 -6.57
CA LEU A 30 10.46 16.25 -7.52
C LEU A 30 10.45 17.74 -7.19
N LYS A 31 10.53 18.09 -5.91
CA LYS A 31 10.55 19.49 -5.45
C LYS A 31 11.94 20.13 -5.59
N TYR A 32 13.01 19.34 -5.39
CA TYR A 32 14.37 19.86 -5.28
C TYR A 32 15.32 19.49 -6.42
N ALA A 33 14.90 18.65 -7.38
CA ALA A 33 15.72 18.29 -8.53
C ALA A 33 15.96 19.51 -9.44
N GLN A 34 17.23 19.87 -9.63
CA GLN A 34 17.63 21.05 -10.42
C GLN A 34 18.46 20.69 -11.66
N SER A 35 18.90 19.44 -11.80
CA SER A 35 19.77 18.99 -12.89
C SER A 35 19.16 17.82 -13.67
N MET A 36 19.55 17.68 -14.94
CA MET A 36 19.10 16.57 -15.79
C MET A 36 19.43 15.20 -15.17
N TRP A 37 20.55 15.11 -14.46
CA TRP A 37 20.93 13.89 -13.75
C TRP A 37 20.02 13.59 -12.55
N ALA A 38 19.63 14.61 -11.78
CA ALA A 38 18.68 14.47 -10.68
C ALA A 38 17.29 14.03 -11.16
N TYR A 39 16.80 14.57 -12.29
CA TYR A 39 15.53 14.13 -12.88
C TYR A 39 15.54 12.65 -13.29
N ASN A 40 16.66 12.16 -13.83
CA ASN A 40 16.80 10.73 -14.15
C ASN A 40 16.73 9.84 -12.91
N ILE A 41 17.34 10.27 -11.79
CA ILE A 41 17.28 9.53 -10.52
C ILE A 41 15.84 9.49 -9.98
N VAL A 42 15.13 10.62 -10.03
CA VAL A 42 13.72 10.69 -9.62
C VAL A 42 12.85 9.77 -10.49
N ALA A 43 13.03 9.79 -11.81
CA ALA A 43 12.30 8.92 -12.73
C ALA A 43 12.56 7.43 -12.45
N LEU A 44 13.81 7.05 -12.19
CA LEU A 44 14.19 5.70 -11.79
C LEU A 44 13.53 5.30 -10.46
N GLY A 45 13.52 6.21 -9.48
CA GLY A 45 12.87 6.02 -8.18
C GLY A 45 11.37 5.75 -8.31
N ILE A 46 10.67 6.53 -9.14
CA ILE A 46 9.25 6.33 -9.44
C ILE A 46 9.01 4.94 -10.02
N ILE A 47 9.74 4.58 -11.08
CA ILE A 47 9.58 3.28 -11.76
C ILE A 47 9.83 2.15 -10.77
N LEU A 48 10.93 2.22 -10.01
CA LEU A 48 11.29 1.19 -9.04
C LEU A 48 10.20 1.05 -7.96
N SER A 49 9.77 2.15 -7.36
CA SER A 49 8.73 2.19 -6.33
C SER A 49 7.42 1.55 -6.81
N PHE A 50 6.96 1.91 -8.01
CA PHE A 50 5.73 1.34 -8.57
C PHE A 50 5.89 -0.13 -8.94
N VAL A 51 7.03 -0.55 -9.48
CA VAL A 51 7.28 -1.97 -9.79
C VAL A 51 7.22 -2.82 -8.52
N LEU A 52 7.80 -2.36 -7.41
CA LEU A 52 7.72 -3.09 -6.13
C LEU A 52 6.28 -3.23 -5.64
N ASN A 53 5.48 -2.16 -5.70
CA ASN A 53 4.05 -2.23 -5.36
C ASN A 53 3.25 -3.13 -6.28
N LEU A 54 3.49 -3.07 -7.60
CA LEU A 54 2.83 -3.94 -8.58
C LEU A 54 3.12 -5.42 -8.30
N VAL A 55 4.34 -5.74 -7.85
CA VAL A 55 4.68 -7.10 -7.43
C VAL A 55 3.94 -7.48 -6.14
N ALA A 56 3.84 -6.58 -5.16
CA ALA A 56 3.09 -6.82 -3.93
C ALA A 56 1.59 -7.05 -4.18
N CYS A 57 0.99 -6.30 -5.11
CA CYS A 57 -0.41 -6.45 -5.53
C CYS A 57 -0.73 -7.82 -6.19
N ARG A 58 0.28 -8.61 -6.56
CA ARG A 58 0.05 -10.00 -7.04
C ARG A 58 -0.35 -10.95 -5.91
N VAL A 59 -0.12 -10.55 -4.66
CA VAL A 59 -0.32 -11.38 -3.46
C VAL A 59 -1.32 -10.72 -2.51
N LEU A 60 -1.27 -9.39 -2.41
CA LEU A 60 -2.11 -8.59 -1.51
C LEU A 60 -3.19 -7.85 -2.31
N GLU A 61 -4.31 -7.53 -1.65
CA GLU A 61 -5.35 -6.69 -2.24
C GLU A 61 -4.80 -5.30 -2.61
N ALA A 62 -5.02 -4.88 -3.86
CA ALA A 62 -4.49 -3.63 -4.40
C ALA A 62 -4.90 -2.40 -3.57
N SER A 63 -6.15 -2.35 -3.09
CA SER A 63 -6.65 -1.25 -2.25
C SER A 63 -5.87 -1.13 -0.93
N THR A 64 -5.54 -2.27 -0.31
CA THR A 64 -4.78 -2.30 0.94
C THR A 64 -3.33 -1.88 0.71
N VAL A 65 -2.70 -2.38 -0.36
CA VAL A 65 -1.32 -2.02 -0.73
C VAL A 65 -1.21 -0.52 -0.99
N TYR A 66 -2.11 0.03 -1.81
CA TYR A 66 -2.09 1.44 -2.17
C TYR A 66 -2.33 2.36 -0.96
N ALA A 67 -3.28 2.02 -0.09
CA ALA A 67 -3.54 2.81 1.12
C ALA A 67 -2.31 2.88 2.04
N VAL A 68 -1.62 1.75 2.25
CA VAL A 68 -0.42 1.71 3.08
C VAL A 68 0.75 2.42 2.41
N PHE A 69 0.93 2.25 1.09
CA PHE A 69 1.94 2.94 0.31
C PHE A 69 1.83 4.46 0.45
N VAL A 70 0.67 5.03 0.13
CA VAL A 70 0.42 6.47 0.22
C VAL A 70 0.54 6.98 1.66
N GLY A 71 0.10 6.20 2.65
CA GLY A 71 0.24 6.55 4.06
C GLY A 71 1.69 6.69 4.50
N ILE A 72 2.56 5.73 4.14
CA ILE A 72 3.98 5.77 4.44
C ILE A 72 4.65 6.93 3.70
N GLY A 73 4.39 7.07 2.40
CA GLY A 73 4.93 8.14 1.57
C GLY A 73 4.60 9.53 2.12
N THR A 74 3.33 9.78 2.42
CA THR A 74 2.89 11.09 2.97
C THR A 74 3.56 11.39 4.30
N ALA A 75 3.59 10.42 5.22
CA ALA A 75 4.21 10.60 6.52
C ALA A 75 5.72 10.88 6.41
N GLY A 76 6.42 10.14 5.54
CA GLY A 76 7.85 10.30 5.34
C GLY A 76 8.23 11.58 4.59
N ILE A 77 7.44 12.01 3.60
CA ILE A 77 7.66 13.29 2.90
C ILE A 77 7.51 14.45 3.88
N VAL A 78 6.43 14.50 4.66
CA VAL A 78 6.24 15.62 5.60
C VAL A 78 7.31 15.59 6.70
N SER A 79 7.70 14.41 7.18
CA SER A 79 8.82 14.29 8.12
C SER A 79 10.13 14.79 7.51
N SER A 80 10.40 14.46 6.26
CA SER A 80 11.57 14.92 5.49
C SER A 80 11.56 16.44 5.30
N GLU A 81 10.41 17.03 4.94
CA GLU A 81 10.25 18.48 4.81
C GLU A 81 10.61 19.22 6.10
N ILE A 82 10.12 18.72 7.24
CA ILE A 82 10.37 19.33 8.55
C ILE A 82 11.83 19.14 8.99
N LEU A 83 12.40 17.94 8.83
CA LEU A 83 13.71 17.59 9.40
C LEU A 83 14.90 17.97 8.51
N ILE A 84 14.75 17.86 7.18
CA ILE A 84 15.84 18.00 6.22
C ILE A 84 15.78 19.35 5.50
N PHE A 85 14.57 19.84 5.22
CA PHE A 85 14.37 21.05 4.43
C PHE A 85 13.96 22.28 5.25
N ASP A 86 13.96 22.15 6.59
CA ASP A 86 13.67 23.24 7.55
C ASP A 86 12.33 23.95 7.26
N GLU A 87 11.35 23.20 6.74
CA GLU A 87 10.01 23.73 6.51
C GLU A 87 9.29 23.99 7.86
N PRO A 88 8.52 25.08 7.98
CA PRO A 88 7.88 25.44 9.22
C PRO A 88 6.94 24.33 9.71
N PHE A 89 7.18 23.90 10.95
CA PHE A 89 6.37 22.90 11.61
C PHE A 89 4.92 23.41 11.77
N SER A 90 3.99 22.73 11.11
CA SER A 90 2.56 23.04 11.22
C SER A 90 1.85 21.93 11.99
N PHE A 91 1.31 22.28 13.15
CA PHE A 91 0.55 21.35 13.99
C PHE A 91 -0.65 20.74 13.23
N THR A 92 -1.27 21.53 12.35
CA THR A 92 -2.36 21.10 11.48
C THR A 92 -1.94 20.00 10.50
N LYS A 93 -0.75 20.11 9.87
CA LYS A 93 -0.23 19.08 8.96
C LYS A 93 -0.08 17.75 9.68
N VAL A 94 0.45 17.76 10.91
CA VAL A 94 0.65 16.55 11.72
C VAL A 94 -0.67 15.87 12.07
N ILE A 95 -1.69 16.64 12.48
CA ILE A 95 -3.03 16.11 12.77
C ILE A 95 -3.65 15.47 11.53
N LEU A 96 -3.52 16.10 10.35
CA LEU A 96 -4.06 15.56 9.11
C LEU A 96 -3.36 14.26 8.70
N ILE A 97 -2.04 14.15 8.87
CA ILE A 97 -1.30 12.90 8.63
C ILE A 97 -1.76 11.82 9.59
N PHE A 98 -1.92 12.15 10.87
CA PHE A 98 -2.41 11.19 11.86
C PHE A 98 -3.81 10.66 11.50
N LEU A 99 -4.71 11.55 11.09
CA LEU A 99 -6.04 11.19 10.60
C LEU A 99 -5.97 10.31 9.34
N LEU A 100 -5.09 10.65 8.39
CA LEU A 100 -4.84 9.85 7.19
C LEU A 100 -4.36 8.44 7.54
N LEU A 101 -3.38 8.30 8.43
CA LEU A 101 -2.88 7.00 8.88
C LEU A 101 -3.99 6.19 9.58
N CYS A 102 -4.81 6.84 10.42
CA CYS A 102 -5.97 6.20 11.03
C CYS A 102 -6.97 5.70 9.98
N ALA A 103 -7.27 6.50 8.95
CA ALA A 103 -8.17 6.12 7.86
C ALA A 103 -7.62 4.92 7.06
N VAL A 104 -6.32 4.90 6.76
CA VAL A 104 -5.65 3.77 6.08
C VAL A 104 -5.77 2.48 6.90
N ILE A 105 -5.53 2.55 8.21
CA ILE A 105 -5.67 1.39 9.11
C ILE A 105 -7.13 0.95 9.17
N GLY A 106 -8.08 1.89 9.28
CA GLY A 106 -9.51 1.62 9.27
C GLY A 106 -9.97 0.90 7.99
N LEU A 107 -9.49 1.33 6.83
CA LEU A 107 -9.80 0.70 5.54
C LEU A 107 -9.32 -0.76 5.51
N LYS A 108 -8.09 -1.03 6.00
CA LYS A 108 -7.53 -2.38 6.08
C LYS A 108 -8.34 -3.29 7.00
N LEU A 109 -8.79 -2.79 8.15
CA LEU A 109 -9.61 -3.55 9.10
C LEU A 109 -11.00 -3.85 8.53
N SER A 110 -11.59 -2.87 7.82
CA SER A 110 -12.90 -3.03 7.18
C SER A 110 -12.88 -4.11 6.08
N SER A 111 -11.82 -4.18 5.26
CA SER A 111 -11.71 -5.23 4.22
C SER A 111 -11.79 -6.65 4.81
N LYS A 112 -11.17 -6.89 5.98
CA LYS A 112 -11.26 -8.18 6.68
C LYS A 112 -12.70 -8.50 7.12
N SER A 113 -13.45 -7.48 7.56
CA SER A 113 -14.85 -7.63 7.95
C SER A 113 -15.74 -7.97 6.76
N ILE A 114 -15.56 -7.28 5.63
CA ILE A 114 -16.33 -7.51 4.39
C ILE A 114 -16.17 -8.95 3.91
N ARG A 115 -14.93 -9.45 3.84
CA ARG A 115 -14.64 -10.84 3.41
C ARG A 115 -15.25 -11.89 4.36
N ALA A 116 -15.28 -11.60 5.67
CA ALA A 116 -15.88 -12.47 6.67
C ALA A 116 -17.41 -12.47 6.64
N GLN A 117 -18.03 -11.38 6.18
CA GLN A 117 -19.49 -11.29 6.00
C GLN A 117 -19.95 -11.98 4.72
N ASP A 118 -19.22 -11.77 3.61
CA ASP A 118 -19.50 -12.38 2.31
C ASP A 118 -19.42 -13.93 2.36
N SER A 119 -18.44 -14.47 3.11
CA SER A 119 -18.33 -15.92 3.34
C SER A 119 -19.50 -16.48 4.16
N ARG A 120 -20.01 -15.73 5.15
CA ARG A 120 -21.15 -16.16 5.97
C ARG A 120 -22.45 -16.16 5.18
N ILE A 121 -22.67 -15.14 4.35
CA ILE A 121 -23.84 -15.03 3.47
C ILE A 121 -23.84 -16.18 2.44
N SER A 122 -22.68 -16.47 1.84
CA SER A 122 -22.53 -17.59 0.92
C SER A 122 -22.80 -18.94 1.61
N GLN A 123 -22.38 -19.09 2.87
CA GLN A 123 -22.63 -20.30 3.65
C GLN A 123 -24.11 -20.43 4.06
N SER A 124 -24.78 -19.33 4.47
CA SER A 124 -26.20 -19.35 4.82
C SER A 124 -27.09 -19.61 3.61
N LEU A 125 -26.79 -18.98 2.48
CA LEU A 125 -27.44 -19.27 1.19
C LEU A 125 -27.21 -20.73 0.81
N GLY A 126 -25.97 -21.23 0.86
CA GLY A 126 -25.67 -22.64 0.56
C GLY A 126 -26.53 -23.63 1.36
N SER A 127 -26.71 -23.38 2.66
CA SER A 127 -27.57 -24.21 3.52
C SER A 127 -29.07 -24.05 3.28
N GLU A 128 -29.53 -22.87 2.87
CA GLU A 128 -30.95 -22.59 2.66
C GLU A 128 -31.46 -23.11 1.31
N ILE A 129 -30.57 -23.18 0.31
CA ILE A 129 -30.88 -23.66 -1.04
C ILE A 129 -30.50 -25.16 -1.24
N GLY A 130 -29.90 -25.81 -0.24
CA GLY A 130 -29.53 -27.24 -0.28
C GLY A 130 -28.42 -27.58 -1.28
N LEU A 131 -27.51 -26.64 -1.56
CA LEU A 131 -26.42 -26.83 -2.53
C LEU A 131 -25.16 -27.46 -1.89
N ASP A 132 -25.17 -27.65 -0.58
CA ASP A 132 -24.10 -28.23 0.23
C ASP A 132 -23.81 -29.71 -0.12
N ASP A 133 -24.82 -30.44 -0.59
CA ASP A 133 -24.69 -31.82 -1.07
C ASP A 133 -24.01 -31.91 -2.45
N VAL A 134 -24.14 -30.88 -3.30
CA VAL A 134 -23.55 -30.86 -4.66
C VAL A 134 -22.08 -30.43 -4.65
N VAL A 135 -21.68 -29.61 -3.68
CA VAL A 135 -20.30 -29.11 -3.57
C VAL A 135 -19.36 -30.15 -2.91
N LYS A 136 -19.89 -31.07 -2.11
CA LYS A 136 -19.11 -32.14 -1.45
C LYS A 136 -18.73 -33.31 -2.37
N GLU A 137 -19.27 -33.38 -3.59
CA GLU A 137 -19.07 -34.52 -4.50
C GLU A 137 -17.86 -34.39 -5.45
N LYS A 138 -16.89 -33.52 -5.14
CA LYS A 138 -15.59 -33.45 -5.84
C LYS A 138 -14.43 -33.31 -4.88
#